data_AF-A0A8B7Q805-F1
#
_entry.id   AF-A0A8B7Q805-F1
#
_cell.length_a   1.000
_cell.length_b   1.000
_cell.length_c   1.000
_cell.angle_alpha   90.00
_cell.angle_beta   90.00
_cell.angle_gamma   90.00
#
_symmetry.space_group_name_H-M   'P 1'
#
loop_
_entity.id
_entity.type
_entity.pdbx_description
1 polymer ?
#
loop_
_entity_poly.entity_id
_entity_poly.type
_entity_poly.pdbx_seq_one_letter_code
_entity_poly.pdbx_strand_id
1 'polypeptide(L)'
;MEEAELVKERLQAITDKRKIQEEISQKRLKIEEEKLKHQHLKKKALREKWLLDGIGSGKEQEEMKRQNQQDQHQTQVLEQSILRLEKEIQDLEKAELQISTKEEVVLRKLKSIERTTEDIIRSVKVEKEETPGESIEDIYANIPDLPKAYVPSRLRKERNDGIEDDEQNRKGIREIYLQGRFSNSDFCSVKY
;
A
#
# COMPACT_ATOMS: atom_id res chain seq x y z
N MET A 1 -19.18 2.28 16.78
CA MET A 1 -18.65 3.64 17.02
C MET A 1 -17.13 3.60 17.18
N GLU A 2 -16.60 2.73 18.03
CA GLU A 2 -15.15 2.60 18.31
C GLU A 2 -14.27 2.29 17.08
N GLU A 3 -14.73 1.43 16.15
CA GLU A 3 -14.00 1.12 14.92
C GLU A 3 -13.78 2.36 14.02
N ALA A 4 -14.80 3.19 13.87
CA ALA A 4 -14.71 4.41 13.05
C ALA A 4 -13.71 5.42 13.63
N GLU A 5 -13.58 5.48 14.96
CA GLU A 5 -12.58 6.31 15.62
C GLU A 5 -11.16 5.79 15.38
N LEU A 6 -10.94 4.48 15.46
CA LEU A 6 -9.65 3.85 15.16
C LEU A 6 -9.26 4.03 13.67
N VAL A 7 -10.21 3.93 12.74
CA VAL A 7 -9.96 4.21 11.32
C VAL A 7 -9.54 5.67 11.12
N LYS A 8 -10.24 6.60 11.77
CA LYS A 8 -9.90 8.03 11.71
C LYS A 8 -8.51 8.30 12.30
N GLU A 9 -8.17 7.69 13.43
CA GLU A 9 -6.84 7.78 14.05
C GLU A 9 -5.75 7.26 13.12
N ARG A 10 -5.99 6.12 12.46
CA ARG A 10 -5.07 5.55 11.48
C ARG A 10 -4.86 6.48 10.28
N LEU A 11 -5.93 7.03 9.72
CA LEU A 11 -5.83 7.96 8.58
C LEU A 11 -5.05 9.23 8.97
N GLN A 12 -5.26 9.72 10.19
CA GLN A 12 -4.49 10.85 10.72
C GLN A 12 -3.00 10.50 10.83
N ALA A 13 -2.66 9.35 11.42
CA ALA A 13 -1.28 8.88 11.53
C ALA A 13 -0.58 8.73 10.16
N ILE A 14 -1.28 8.20 9.15
CA ILE A 14 -0.75 8.11 7.77
C ILE A 14 -0.48 9.49 7.20
N THR A 15 -1.40 10.44 7.41
CA THR A 15 -1.25 11.81 6.91
C THR A 15 -0.06 12.52 7.57
N ASP A 16 0.08 12.39 8.88
CA ASP A 16 1.17 13.00 9.64
C ASP A 16 2.52 12.36 9.29
N LYS A 17 2.56 11.03 9.07
CA LYS A 17 3.74 10.34 8.53
C LYS A 17 4.17 10.92 7.18
N ARG A 18 3.23 11.11 6.24
CA ARG A 18 3.52 11.69 4.93
C ARG A 18 4.07 13.11 5.02
N LYS A 19 3.51 13.94 5.89
CA LYS A 19 4.02 15.31 6.13
C LYS A 19 5.47 15.29 6.62
N ILE A 20 5.77 14.44 7.60
CA ILE A 20 7.14 14.31 8.13
C ILE A 20 8.11 13.82 7.05
N GLN A 21 7.71 12.85 6.22
CA GLN A 21 8.55 12.39 5.10
C GLN A 21 8.85 13.50 4.09
N GLU A 22 7.88 14.35 3.79
CA GLU A 22 8.07 15.52 2.93
C GLU A 22 9.02 16.54 3.58
N GLU A 23 8.84 16.84 4.87
CA GLU A 23 9.73 17.72 5.62
C GLU A 23 11.17 17.20 5.67
N ILE A 24 11.37 15.90 5.89
CA ILE A 24 12.68 15.25 5.82
C ILE A 24 13.30 15.44 4.44
N SER A 25 12.54 15.19 3.38
CA SER A 25 13.02 15.33 1.99
C SER A 25 13.42 16.78 1.69
N GLN A 26 12.60 17.75 2.11
CA GLN A 26 12.91 19.17 1.97
C GLN A 26 14.16 19.58 2.75
N LYS A 27 14.35 19.08 3.98
CA LYS A 27 15.56 19.37 4.77
C LYS A 27 16.81 18.74 4.16
N ARG A 28 16.71 17.52 3.59
CA ARG A 28 17.82 16.88 2.85
C ARG A 28 18.24 17.73 1.66
N LEU A 29 17.29 18.22 0.87
CA LEU A 29 17.59 19.15 -0.23
C LEU A 29 18.30 20.42 0.26
N LYS A 30 17.85 21.00 1.38
CA LYS A 30 18.52 22.17 1.98
C LYS A 30 19.95 21.86 2.42
N ILE A 31 20.20 20.70 3.02
CA ILE A 31 21.57 20.31 3.40
C ILE A 31 22.45 20.22 2.16
N GLU A 32 21.94 19.67 1.07
CA GLU A 32 22.69 19.50 -0.17
C GLU A 32 23.05 20.85 -0.79
N GLU A 33 22.12 21.81 -0.77
CA GLU A 33 22.38 23.21 -1.16
C GLU A 33 23.45 23.87 -0.26
N GLU A 34 23.34 23.73 1.05
CA GLU A 34 24.29 24.30 2.00
C GLU A 34 25.68 23.64 1.87
N LYS A 35 25.75 22.33 1.59
CA LYS A 35 26.99 21.61 1.30
C LYS A 35 27.65 22.13 0.02
N LEU A 36 26.86 22.43 -1.03
CA LEU A 36 27.39 23.04 -2.25
C LEU A 36 27.93 24.44 -1.99
N LYS A 37 27.22 25.27 -1.22
CA LYS A 37 27.70 26.61 -0.81
C LYS A 37 28.98 26.52 0.01
N HIS A 38 29.04 25.59 0.95
CA HIS A 38 30.23 25.34 1.76
C HIS A 38 31.44 24.97 0.91
N GLN A 39 31.27 24.04 -0.05
CA GLN A 39 32.34 23.70 -0.99
C GLN A 39 32.78 24.88 -1.84
N HIS A 40 31.84 25.72 -2.29
CA HIS A 40 32.15 26.92 -3.06
C HIS A 40 32.99 27.91 -2.24
N LEU A 41 32.56 28.24 -1.02
CA LEU A 41 33.30 29.13 -0.12
C LEU A 41 34.67 28.56 0.23
N LYS A 42 34.77 27.24 0.46
CA LYS A 42 36.06 26.58 0.71
C LYS A 42 37.03 26.73 -0.46
N LYS A 43 36.57 26.57 -1.70
CA LYS A 43 37.37 26.80 -2.91
C LYS A 43 37.75 28.28 -3.06
N LYS A 44 36.81 29.18 -2.78
CA LYS A 44 37.02 30.64 -2.82
C LYS A 44 38.09 31.08 -1.81
N ALA A 45 37.96 30.67 -0.56
CA ALA A 45 38.93 30.98 0.50
C ALA A 45 40.34 30.44 0.17
N LEU A 46 40.44 29.24 -0.42
CA LEU A 46 41.72 28.72 -0.89
C LEU A 46 42.30 29.59 -2.01
N ARG A 47 41.50 29.95 -3.02
CA ARG A 47 41.94 30.83 -4.11
C ARG A 47 42.44 32.17 -3.57
N GLU A 48 41.70 32.79 -2.65
CA GLU A 48 42.06 34.08 -2.05
C GLU A 48 43.35 33.98 -1.23
N LYS A 49 43.56 32.89 -0.49
CA LYS A 49 44.84 32.63 0.20
C LYS A 49 46.02 32.60 -0.78
N TRP A 50 45.87 31.93 -1.92
CA TRP A 50 46.92 31.87 -2.95
C TRP A 50 47.17 33.23 -3.61
N LEU A 51 46.12 34.02 -3.84
CA LEU A 51 46.26 35.38 -4.35
C LEU A 51 47.00 36.29 -3.36
N LEU A 52 46.75 36.12 -2.05
CA LEU A 52 47.41 36.89 -0.98
C LEU A 52 48.91 36.59 -0.83
N ASP A 53 49.34 35.35 -1.11
CA ASP A 53 50.76 34.94 -1.02
C ASP A 53 51.64 35.56 -2.14
N GLY A 54 51.04 36.03 -3.23
CA GLY A 54 51.76 36.65 -4.36
C GLY A 54 51.77 38.19 -4.39
N ILE A 55 51.06 38.85 -3.49
CA ILE A 55 50.90 40.32 -3.47
C ILE A 55 51.75 40.92 -2.33
N GLY A 56 52.56 41.94 -2.65
CA GLY A 56 53.37 42.68 -1.67
C GLY A 56 52.54 43.51 -0.69
N SER A 57 53.11 43.80 0.48
CA SER A 57 52.44 44.52 1.59
C SER A 57 51.86 45.86 1.15
N GLY A 58 50.53 46.02 1.27
CA GLY A 58 49.81 47.24 0.89
C GLY A 58 48.36 47.24 1.38
N LYS A 59 47.67 48.38 1.24
CA LYS A 59 46.27 48.58 1.71
C LYS A 59 45.28 47.58 1.09
N GLU A 60 45.49 47.20 -0.17
CA GLU A 60 44.66 46.17 -0.85
C GLU A 60 44.79 44.79 -0.20
N GLN A 61 45.94 44.47 0.40
CA GLN A 61 46.14 43.19 1.09
C GLN A 61 45.36 43.10 2.39
N GLU A 62 45.20 44.22 3.11
CA GLU A 62 44.38 44.27 4.35
C GLU A 62 42.89 44.09 4.04
N GLU A 63 42.40 44.70 2.96
CA GLU A 63 41.01 44.53 2.53
C GLU A 63 40.71 43.08 2.10
N MET A 64 41.61 42.45 1.33
CA MET A 64 41.49 41.05 0.96
C MET A 64 41.57 40.10 2.16
N LYS A 65 42.44 40.38 3.14
CA LYS A 65 42.48 39.60 4.39
C LYS A 65 41.16 39.66 5.15
N ARG A 66 40.53 40.84 5.21
CA ARG A 66 39.22 41.01 5.85
C ARG A 66 38.12 40.21 5.16
N GLN A 67 38.09 40.22 3.81
CA GLN A 67 37.13 39.42 3.04
C GLN A 67 37.33 37.92 3.26
N ASN A 68 38.57 37.43 3.21
CA ASN A 68 38.86 36.02 3.46
C ASN A 68 38.45 35.57 4.89
N GLN A 69 38.67 36.42 5.90
CA GLN A 69 38.20 36.14 7.26
C GLN A 69 36.67 36.05 7.34
N GLN A 70 35.95 36.94 6.62
CA GLN A 70 34.50 36.90 6.55
C GLN A 70 34.00 35.62 5.88
N ASP A 71 34.62 35.20 4.78
CA ASP A 71 34.29 33.96 4.07
C ASP A 71 34.58 32.72 4.92
N GLN A 72 35.67 32.72 5.69
CA GLN A 72 35.97 31.66 6.67
C GLN A 72 34.89 31.59 7.76
N HIS A 73 34.45 32.73 8.28
CA HIS A 73 33.38 32.77 9.26
C HIS A 73 32.06 32.25 8.66
N GLN A 74 31.71 32.66 7.44
CA GLN A 74 30.55 32.14 6.74
C GLN A 74 30.63 30.61 6.54
N THR A 75 31.82 30.09 6.22
CA THR A 75 32.06 28.65 6.07
C THR A 75 31.76 27.92 7.38
N GLN A 76 32.22 28.43 8.53
CA GLN A 76 31.94 27.85 9.85
C GLN A 76 30.43 27.89 10.19
N VAL A 77 29.75 28.99 9.85
CA VAL A 77 28.30 29.12 10.06
C VAL A 77 27.54 28.09 9.21
N LEU A 78 27.94 27.88 7.96
CA LEU A 78 27.35 26.85 7.10
C LEU A 78 27.59 25.43 7.66
N GLU A 79 28.79 25.13 8.17
CA GLU A 79 29.07 23.84 8.82
C GLU A 79 28.14 23.59 10.00
N GLN A 80 27.96 24.59 10.86
CA GLN A 80 27.03 24.50 12.01
C GLN A 80 25.57 24.36 11.54
N SER A 81 25.18 25.08 10.49
CA SER A 81 23.85 24.99 9.90
C SER A 81 23.56 23.58 9.37
N ILE A 82 24.51 22.99 8.64
CA ILE A 82 24.45 21.62 8.12
C ILE A 82 24.28 20.62 9.27
N LEU A 83 25.13 20.69 10.30
CA LEU A 83 25.06 19.78 11.46
C LEU A 83 23.72 19.90 12.20
N ARG A 84 23.20 21.12 12.35
CA ARG A 84 21.89 21.35 12.96
C ARG A 84 20.78 20.71 12.12
N LEU A 85 20.77 20.92 10.81
CA LEU A 85 19.79 20.33 9.90
C LEU A 85 19.87 18.79 9.88
N GLU A 86 21.07 18.22 9.93
CA GLU A 86 21.28 16.77 10.02
C GLU A 86 20.67 16.21 11.31
N LYS A 87 20.85 16.89 12.45
CA LYS A 87 20.22 16.52 13.71
C LYS A 87 18.69 16.63 13.65
N GLU A 88 18.16 17.71 13.07
CA GLU A 88 16.72 17.89 12.91
C GLU A 88 16.09 16.78 12.05
N ILE A 89 16.79 16.33 10.99
CA ILE A 89 16.36 15.17 10.20
C ILE A 89 16.33 13.90 11.05
N GLN A 90 17.37 13.63 11.83
CA GLN A 90 17.39 12.44 12.70
C GLN A 90 16.24 12.44 13.71
N ASP A 91 15.89 13.61 14.26
CA ASP A 91 14.79 13.72 15.19
C ASP A 91 13.43 13.57 14.49
N LEU A 92 13.28 14.06 13.26
CA LEU A 92 12.11 13.81 12.42
C LEU A 92 11.98 12.32 12.03
N GLU A 93 13.07 11.64 11.71
CA GLU A 93 13.09 10.20 11.41
C GLU A 93 12.63 9.38 12.63
N LYS A 94 13.07 9.75 13.84
CA LYS A 94 12.57 9.13 15.07
C LYS A 94 11.07 9.39 15.26
N ALA A 95 10.60 10.60 15.00
CA ALA A 95 9.18 10.93 15.09
C ALA A 95 8.34 10.13 14.07
N GLU A 96 8.83 9.97 12.84
CA GLU A 96 8.22 9.12 11.81
C GLU A 96 8.09 7.67 12.28
N LEU A 97 9.15 7.11 12.87
CA LEU A 97 9.14 5.75 13.43
C LEU A 97 8.12 5.61 14.58
N GLN A 98 8.05 6.61 15.46
CA GLN A 98 7.04 6.63 16.53
C GLN A 98 5.61 6.67 15.98
N ILE A 99 5.36 7.41 14.91
CA ILE A 99 4.05 7.42 14.26
C ILE A 99 3.76 6.08 13.60
N SER A 100 4.76 5.46 12.96
CA SER A 100 4.60 4.14 12.34
C SER A 100 4.25 3.06 13.37
N THR A 101 4.88 3.08 14.55
CA THR A 101 4.56 2.13 15.63
C THR A 101 3.15 2.36 16.19
N LYS A 102 2.73 3.63 16.35
CA LYS A 102 1.35 3.97 16.75
C LYS A 102 0.33 3.49 15.71
N GLU A 103 0.57 3.75 14.42
CA GLU A 103 -0.28 3.29 13.32
C GLU A 103 -0.44 1.76 13.34
N GLU A 104 0.65 1.03 13.57
CA GLU A 104 0.64 -0.43 13.59
C GLU A 104 -0.15 -1.00 14.80
N VAL A 105 -0.10 -0.32 15.95
CA VAL A 105 -0.95 -0.67 17.10
C VAL A 105 -2.43 -0.49 16.76
N VAL A 106 -2.80 0.64 16.16
CA VAL A 106 -4.17 0.91 15.73
C VAL A 106 -4.63 -0.11 14.69
N LEU A 107 -3.77 -0.45 13.72
CA LEU A 107 -4.06 -1.46 12.70
C LEU A 107 -4.27 -2.86 13.29
N ARG A 108 -3.50 -3.24 14.31
CA ARG A 108 -3.72 -4.51 15.03
C ARG A 108 -5.05 -4.52 15.77
N LYS A 109 -5.44 -3.42 16.41
CA LYS A 109 -6.75 -3.30 17.07
C LYS A 109 -7.90 -3.42 16.06
N LEU A 110 -7.81 -2.73 14.93
CA LEU A 110 -8.79 -2.82 13.85
C LEU A 110 -8.97 -4.26 13.35
N LYS A 111 -7.88 -4.99 13.09
CA LYS A 111 -7.93 -6.40 12.68
C LYS A 111 -8.60 -7.32 13.69
N SER A 112 -8.43 -7.07 14.99
CA SER A 112 -9.08 -7.85 16.04
C SER A 112 -10.59 -7.62 16.07
N ILE A 113 -11.02 -6.37 15.86
CA ILE A 113 -12.44 -6.00 15.77
C ILE A 113 -13.08 -6.66 14.53
N GLU A 114 -12.44 -6.55 13.36
CA GLU A 114 -12.92 -7.17 12.11
C GLU A 114 -13.11 -8.68 12.24
N ARG A 115 -12.12 -9.41 12.81
CA ARG A 115 -12.25 -10.85 13.07
C ARG A 115 -13.46 -11.20 13.95
N THR A 116 -13.73 -10.38 14.96
CA THR A 116 -14.87 -10.60 15.85
C THR A 116 -16.20 -10.41 15.11
N THR A 117 -16.28 -9.42 14.21
CA THR A 117 -17.47 -9.23 13.35
C THR A 117 -17.60 -10.31 12.29
N GLU A 118 -16.50 -10.80 11.72
CA GLU A 118 -16.50 -11.95 10.81
C GLU A 118 -17.04 -13.21 11.48
N ASP A 119 -16.69 -13.44 12.74
CA ASP A 119 -17.19 -14.57 13.52
C ASP A 119 -18.69 -14.43 13.83
N ILE A 120 -19.18 -13.22 14.14
CA ILE A 120 -20.63 -12.97 14.28
C ILE A 120 -21.36 -13.23 12.96
N ILE A 121 -20.84 -12.75 11.83
CA ILE A 121 -21.40 -12.97 10.50
C ILE A 121 -21.43 -14.48 10.18
N ARG A 122 -20.38 -15.21 10.53
CA ARG A 122 -20.28 -16.65 10.34
C ARG A 122 -21.30 -17.38 11.21
N SER A 123 -21.42 -17.04 12.48
CA SER A 123 -22.41 -17.64 13.41
C SER A 123 -23.84 -17.40 12.92
N VAL A 124 -24.19 -16.19 12.47
CA VAL A 124 -25.52 -15.91 11.89
C VAL A 124 -25.74 -16.72 10.60
N LYS A 125 -24.70 -16.91 9.79
CA LYS A 125 -24.79 -17.71 8.56
C LYS A 125 -25.00 -19.20 8.87
N VAL A 126 -24.37 -19.71 9.93
CA VAL A 126 -24.55 -21.09 10.43
C VAL A 126 -25.93 -21.26 11.07
N GLU A 127 -26.42 -20.35 11.91
CA GLU A 127 -27.79 -20.43 12.47
C GLU A 127 -28.88 -20.39 11.39
N LYS A 128 -28.62 -19.71 10.27
CA LYS A 128 -29.51 -19.70 9.11
C LYS A 128 -29.54 -21.03 8.35
N GLU A 129 -28.50 -21.85 8.48
CA GLU A 129 -28.44 -23.22 7.93
C GLU A 129 -28.92 -24.26 8.96
N GLU A 130 -28.77 -23.99 10.26
CA GLU A 130 -29.17 -24.91 11.36
C GLU A 130 -30.61 -24.75 11.85
N THR A 131 -31.33 -23.71 11.43
CA THR A 131 -32.78 -23.76 11.48
C THR A 131 -33.22 -24.64 10.29
N PRO A 132 -33.68 -25.89 10.49
CA PRO A 132 -34.47 -26.55 9.47
C PRO A 132 -35.78 -25.77 9.44
N GLY A 133 -35.78 -24.64 8.74
CA GLY A 133 -37.01 -23.97 8.38
C GLY A 133 -37.89 -25.04 7.76
N GLU A 134 -39.11 -25.17 8.26
CA GLU A 134 -40.15 -25.98 7.63
C GLU A 134 -39.98 -25.87 6.12
N SER A 135 -39.83 -27.00 5.43
CA SER A 135 -39.49 -26.94 4.02
C SER A 135 -40.49 -26.04 3.32
N ILE A 136 -40.05 -25.26 2.32
CA ILE A 136 -40.96 -24.36 1.62
C ILE A 136 -42.12 -25.19 1.03
N GLU A 137 -41.92 -26.46 0.72
CA GLU A 137 -43.00 -27.39 0.42
C GLU A 137 -43.99 -27.61 1.59
N ASP A 138 -43.51 -27.86 2.81
CA ASP A 138 -44.33 -28.12 4.01
C ASP A 138 -45.17 -26.90 4.43
N ILE A 139 -44.62 -25.69 4.33
CA ILE A 139 -45.34 -24.45 4.68
C ILE A 139 -46.57 -24.26 3.78
N TYR A 140 -46.43 -24.53 2.47
CA TYR A 140 -47.50 -24.32 1.50
C TYR A 140 -48.49 -25.48 1.48
N ALA A 141 -48.09 -26.68 1.92
CA ALA A 141 -48.97 -27.84 2.07
C ALA A 141 -50.02 -27.66 3.18
N ASN A 142 -49.74 -26.82 4.19
CA ASN A 142 -50.62 -26.58 5.33
C ASN A 142 -51.64 -25.44 5.13
N ILE A 143 -51.69 -24.83 3.93
CA ILE A 143 -52.62 -23.75 3.61
C ILE A 143 -53.94 -24.36 3.07
N PRO A 144 -55.08 -24.20 3.76
CA PRO A 144 -56.31 -24.93 3.46
C PRO A 144 -56.96 -24.62 2.10
N ASP A 145 -56.61 -23.51 1.44
CA ASP A 145 -57.20 -23.08 0.16
C ASP A 145 -56.22 -23.15 -1.04
N LEU A 146 -55.03 -23.71 -0.85
CA LEU A 146 -54.01 -23.74 -1.89
C LEU A 146 -54.07 -25.05 -2.70
N PRO A 147 -54.24 -25.01 -4.03
CA PRO A 147 -54.27 -26.22 -4.83
C PRO A 147 -52.89 -26.90 -4.82
N LYS A 148 -52.86 -28.24 -4.68
CA LYS A 148 -51.63 -29.06 -4.62
C LYS A 148 -50.66 -28.86 -5.79
N ALA A 149 -51.13 -28.31 -6.92
CA ALA A 149 -50.32 -28.02 -8.10
C ALA A 149 -49.60 -26.66 -8.05
N TYR A 150 -49.94 -25.80 -7.09
CA TYR A 150 -49.28 -24.51 -6.93
C TYR A 150 -47.86 -24.71 -6.40
N VAL A 151 -46.87 -24.34 -7.20
CA VAL A 151 -45.48 -24.33 -6.78
C VAL A 151 -44.97 -22.89 -6.79
N PRO A 152 -44.56 -22.35 -5.63
CA PRO A 152 -43.99 -21.02 -5.51
C PRO A 152 -42.82 -20.79 -6.48
N SER A 153 -42.74 -19.57 -7.02
CA SER A 153 -41.68 -19.18 -7.97
C SER A 153 -40.27 -19.34 -7.40
N ARG A 154 -40.11 -19.27 -6.07
CA ARG A 154 -38.84 -19.49 -5.36
C ARG A 154 -38.36 -20.95 -5.45
N LEU A 155 -39.26 -21.91 -5.26
CA LEU A 155 -39.00 -23.35 -5.44
C LEU A 155 -38.74 -23.73 -6.91
N ARG A 156 -39.38 -23.06 -7.86
CA ARG A 156 -39.06 -23.26 -9.28
C ARG A 156 -37.64 -22.83 -9.64
N LYS A 157 -37.11 -21.81 -8.96
CA LYS A 157 -35.76 -21.29 -9.21
C LYS A 157 -34.69 -22.19 -8.57
N GLU A 158 -34.90 -22.63 -7.33
CA GLU A 158 -34.00 -23.56 -6.63
C GLU A 158 -33.87 -24.91 -7.37
N ARG A 159 -34.97 -25.43 -7.96
CA ARG A 159 -34.93 -26.64 -8.80
C ARG A 159 -34.19 -26.47 -10.15
N ASN A 160 -34.07 -25.24 -10.64
CA ASN A 160 -33.35 -24.95 -11.88
C ASN A 160 -31.87 -24.63 -11.63
N ASP A 161 -31.53 -24.07 -10.47
CA ASP A 161 -30.15 -23.75 -10.09
C ASP A 161 -29.35 -25.00 -9.65
N GLY A 162 -30.03 -26.11 -9.31
CA GLY A 162 -29.42 -27.42 -8.99
C GLY A 162 -29.10 -28.32 -10.19
N ILE A 163 -29.35 -27.86 -11.42
CA ILE A 163 -28.81 -28.52 -12.63
C ILE A 163 -27.40 -27.95 -12.83
N GLU A 164 -26.49 -28.51 -12.03
CA GLU A 164 -25.10 -28.08 -11.96
C GLU A 164 -24.38 -28.19 -13.29
N ASP A 165 -23.45 -27.25 -13.44
CA ASP A 165 -22.37 -27.20 -14.40
C ASP A 165 -21.50 -28.48 -14.28
N ASP A 166 -21.91 -29.56 -14.94
CA ASP A 166 -21.13 -30.79 -15.00
C ASP A 166 -19.84 -30.56 -15.83
N GLU A 167 -18.79 -30.10 -15.16
CA GLU A 167 -17.41 -30.00 -15.66
C GLU A 167 -16.96 -31.33 -16.29
N GLN A 168 -17.52 -32.45 -15.81
CA GLN A 168 -17.29 -33.81 -16.29
C GLN A 168 -17.96 -34.08 -17.65
N ASN A 169 -19.14 -33.50 -17.90
CA ASN A 169 -19.83 -33.58 -19.19
C ASN A 169 -19.13 -32.69 -20.25
N ARG A 170 -18.61 -31.52 -19.86
CA ARG A 170 -17.74 -30.69 -20.75
C ARG A 170 -16.45 -31.41 -21.14
N LYS A 171 -15.81 -32.13 -20.20
CA LYS A 171 -14.60 -32.92 -20.48
C LYS A 171 -14.90 -34.11 -21.38
N GLY A 172 -16.01 -34.83 -21.13
CA GLY A 172 -16.45 -35.94 -21.98
C GLY A 172 -16.72 -35.52 -23.42
N ILE A 173 -17.38 -34.37 -23.64
CA ILE A 173 -17.63 -33.86 -24.99
C ILE A 173 -16.32 -33.49 -25.70
N ARG A 174 -15.35 -32.87 -25.00
CA ARG A 174 -14.04 -32.55 -25.60
C ARG A 174 -13.22 -33.80 -25.93
N GLU A 175 -13.27 -34.82 -25.08
CA GLU A 175 -12.62 -36.12 -25.30
C GLU A 175 -13.20 -36.83 -26.53
N ILE A 176 -14.53 -36.86 -26.68
CA ILE A 176 -15.21 -37.46 -27.85
C ILE A 176 -14.79 -36.76 -29.15
N TYR A 177 -14.67 -35.44 -29.14
CA TYR A 177 -14.21 -34.67 -30.31
C TYR A 177 -12.72 -34.90 -30.65
N LEU A 178 -11.89 -35.30 -29.68
CA LEU A 178 -10.48 -35.64 -29.90
C LEU A 178 -10.28 -37.10 -30.31
N GLN A 179 -11.09 -38.03 -29.78
CA GLN A 179 -11.06 -39.45 -30.13
C GLN A 179 -11.56 -39.72 -31.55
N GLY A 180 -12.51 -38.92 -32.05
CA GLY A 180 -13.03 -39.01 -33.42
C GLY A 180 -12.05 -38.58 -34.52
N ARG A 181 -10.86 -38.06 -34.17
CA ARG A 181 -9.84 -37.61 -35.15
C ARG A 181 -8.70 -38.60 -35.37
N PHE A 182 -8.65 -39.71 -34.65
CA PHE A 182 -7.51 -40.65 -34.66
C PHE A 182 -7.86 -42.10 -35.02
N SER A 183 -9.01 -42.36 -35.67
CA SER A 183 -9.39 -43.71 -36.08
C SER A 183 -10.10 -43.73 -37.43
N ASN A 184 -9.38 -43.31 -38.48
CA ASN A 184 -9.67 -43.73 -39.86
C ASN A 184 -8.36 -43.76 -40.67
N SER A 185 -7.41 -44.52 -40.14
CA SER A 185 -6.30 -45.18 -40.82
C SER A 185 -6.22 -46.54 -40.11
N ASP A 186 -6.59 -47.67 -40.68
CA ASP A 186 -6.41 -48.16 -42.03
C ASP A 186 -7.44 -49.28 -42.27
N PHE A 187 -7.93 -49.47 -43.50
CA PHE A 187 -7.88 -50.80 -44.14
C PHE A 187 -8.24 -50.74 -45.63
N CYS A 188 -7.26 -51.20 -46.43
CA CYS A 188 -7.34 -51.93 -47.69
C CYS A 188 -8.12 -51.37 -48.91
N SER A 189 -7.36 -50.85 -49.87
CA SER A 189 -6.85 -51.59 -51.06
C SER A 189 -7.85 -52.36 -51.95
N VAL A 190 -7.65 -52.17 -53.28
CA VAL A 190 -7.83 -53.12 -54.41
C VAL A 190 -8.98 -52.85 -55.42
N LYS A 191 -8.55 -52.45 -56.63
CA LYS A 191 -9.02 -52.76 -58.03
C LYS A 191 -10.49 -52.43 -58.39
N TYR A 192 -10.82 -51.83 -59.53
CA TYR A 192 -10.32 -51.99 -60.91
C TYR A 192 -10.17 -50.65 -61.63
#